data_AF-E4XDR5-F1
#
_entry.id   AF-E4XDR5-F1
#
_cell.length_a   1.000
_cell.length_b   1.000
_cell.length_c   1.000
_cell.angle_alpha   90.00
_cell.angle_beta   90.00
_cell.angle_gamma   90.00
#
_symmetry.space_group_name_H-M   'P 1'
#
loop_
_entity.id
_entity.type
_entity.pdbx_description
1 polymer ?
#
loop_
_entity_poly.entity_id
_entity_poly.type
_entity_poly.pdbx_seq_one_letter_code
_entity_poly.pdbx_strand_id
1 'polypeptide(L)'
;MQKIEFDLKPPEGGSITASHWYEAGDHIAVYASNNPVDVDKLCKLLGVDGEETFSLENVDEDSSKKYPFPCPTTYRTALSHYVDIHGQPRSNLLAELVQYSPAQSESRLMLEKLCGIHGQDPAKAKKLYQEWVLDARRTIYHILEDLDEVKIPADHLLELLPRLQPRYYSIASSPKHDATRVAICAILVKYKASKERLNIGVATGFMSNKLPSEIADVPSPTLPIFIRRSQFKLPFRTTTPVIMVGPGTGFAPFRGFLQQRRWQRLSDKRDVGTTVLFTGCRNKAIDYIYADELDTFVKNGTIDKLFCAFSRDAEKKVYVQNLLQEQRELVWNVINKNGHIYVCGDAKNMARDVNDVIIDIISEFKKVPKSSAQDFLKSMRNKGRYQEDVWS
;
A
#
# COMPACT_ATOMS: atom_id res chain seq x y z
N MET A 1 -4.13 2.57 16.23
CA MET A 1 -3.98 2.36 14.77
C MET A 1 -4.83 1.13 14.45
N GLN A 2 -5.90 1.26 13.68
CA GLN A 2 -6.78 0.11 13.42
C GLN A 2 -6.12 -0.76 12.35
N LYS A 3 -5.50 -1.85 12.79
CA LYS A 3 -5.05 -2.93 11.93
C LYS A 3 -6.28 -3.67 11.42
N ILE A 4 -6.22 -4.09 10.17
CA ILE A 4 -7.29 -4.91 9.61
C ILE A 4 -6.64 -6.13 8.97
N GLU A 5 -7.15 -7.28 9.37
CA GLU A 5 -6.81 -8.57 8.77
C GLU A 5 -8.00 -9.01 7.93
N PHE A 6 -7.73 -9.37 6.68
CA PHE A 6 -8.73 -9.90 5.78
C PHE A 6 -8.35 -11.33 5.45
N ASP A 7 -9.12 -12.28 5.99
CA ASP A 7 -9.03 -13.69 5.62
C ASP A 7 -10.02 -13.93 4.47
N LEU A 8 -9.51 -13.94 3.24
CA LEU A 8 -10.36 -14.12 2.06
C LEU A 8 -10.45 -15.60 1.68
N LYS A 9 -11.68 -16.08 1.49
CA LYS A 9 -11.99 -17.42 0.97
C LYS A 9 -12.32 -17.33 -0.52
N PRO A 10 -11.84 -18.28 -1.36
CA PRO A 10 -12.28 -18.36 -2.74
C PRO A 10 -13.79 -18.67 -2.82
N PRO A 11 -14.48 -18.29 -3.91
CA PRO A 11 -15.91 -18.59 -4.09
C PRO A 11 -16.16 -20.10 -4.03
N GLU A 12 -17.27 -20.51 -3.41
CA GLU A 12 -17.69 -21.91 -3.39
C GLU A 12 -17.94 -22.42 -4.81
N GLY A 13 -17.40 -23.59 -5.17
CA GLY A 13 -17.58 -24.22 -6.49
C GLY A 13 -16.36 -24.22 -7.42
N GLY A 14 -15.25 -23.58 -7.05
CA GLY A 14 -13.97 -23.72 -7.76
C GLY A 14 -13.12 -24.88 -7.23
N SER A 15 -12.66 -25.79 -8.08
CA SER A 15 -11.77 -26.91 -7.71
C SER A 15 -10.35 -26.49 -7.34
N ILE A 16 -10.12 -25.20 -7.06
CA ILE A 16 -8.78 -24.61 -7.05
C ILE A 16 -8.41 -24.24 -5.62
N THR A 17 -7.57 -25.06 -5.02
CA THR A 17 -6.92 -24.79 -3.74
C THR A 17 -6.01 -23.57 -3.86
N ALA A 18 -5.92 -22.74 -2.82
CA ALA A 18 -5.15 -21.49 -2.86
C ALA A 18 -3.64 -21.70 -3.13
N SER A 19 -3.15 -22.93 -2.97
CA SER A 19 -1.80 -23.36 -3.37
C SER A 19 -1.52 -23.24 -4.88
N HIS A 20 -2.55 -23.15 -5.72
CA HIS A 20 -2.41 -22.88 -7.16
C HIS A 20 -2.47 -21.37 -7.49
N TRP A 21 -2.90 -20.54 -6.53
CA TRP A 21 -3.25 -19.14 -6.76
C TRP A 21 -2.11 -18.19 -6.40
N TYR A 22 -1.39 -18.47 -5.32
CA TYR A 22 -0.32 -17.61 -4.84
C TYR A 22 0.74 -18.41 -4.07
N GLU A 23 1.87 -17.76 -3.82
CA GLU A 23 2.91 -18.21 -2.92
C GLU A 23 3.22 -17.09 -1.90
N ALA A 24 3.78 -17.45 -0.74
CA ALA A 24 4.20 -16.43 0.23
C ALA A 24 5.17 -15.43 -0.43
N GLY A 25 4.94 -14.14 -0.17
CA GLY A 25 5.66 -13.01 -0.78
C GLY A 25 5.10 -12.53 -2.13
N ASP A 26 4.02 -13.11 -2.65
CA ASP A 26 3.22 -12.48 -3.72
C ASP A 26 2.44 -11.26 -3.20
N HIS A 27 1.91 -10.47 -4.13
CA HIS A 27 1.01 -9.37 -3.83
C HIS A 27 -0.43 -9.74 -4.18
N ILE A 28 -1.37 -9.24 -3.38
CA ILE A 28 -2.81 -9.24 -3.68
C ILE A 28 -3.24 -7.82 -4.00
N ALA A 29 -3.95 -7.65 -5.11
CA ALA A 29 -4.51 -6.38 -5.53
C ALA A 29 -6.02 -6.36 -5.27
N VAL A 30 -6.52 -5.28 -4.68
CA VAL A 30 -7.94 -5.10 -4.34
C VAL A 30 -8.52 -3.96 -5.19
N TYR A 31 -9.59 -4.24 -5.93
CA TYR A 31 -10.43 -3.22 -6.54
C TYR A 31 -11.39 -2.68 -5.48
N ALA A 32 -11.00 -1.58 -4.87
CA ALA A 32 -11.82 -0.88 -3.88
C ALA A 32 -12.88 0.00 -4.54
N SER A 33 -13.89 0.36 -3.76
CA SER A 33 -14.89 1.35 -4.15
C SER A 33 -14.71 2.62 -3.33
N ASN A 34 -14.97 3.78 -3.93
CA ASN A 34 -15.05 5.04 -3.20
C ASN A 34 -16.17 4.98 -2.15
N ASN A 35 -16.05 5.81 -1.11
CA ASN A 35 -17.03 5.86 -0.04
C ASN A 35 -18.39 6.35 -0.57
N PRO A 36 -19.49 5.61 -0.37
CA PRO A 36 -20.82 6.02 -0.84
C PRO A 36 -21.22 7.43 -0.39
N VAL A 37 -20.83 7.83 0.83
CA VAL A 37 -21.12 9.17 1.35
C VAL A 37 -20.43 10.26 0.51
N ASP A 38 -19.20 10.02 0.08
CA ASP A 38 -18.45 10.99 -0.72
C ASP A 38 -18.96 11.02 -2.17
N VAL A 39 -19.42 9.87 -2.69
CA VAL A 39 -20.10 9.76 -3.99
C VAL A 39 -21.41 10.55 -3.98
N ASP A 40 -22.26 10.37 -2.96
CA ASP A 40 -23.55 11.08 -2.84
C ASP A 40 -23.36 12.60 -2.78
N LYS A 41 -22.37 13.05 -2.01
CA LYS A 41 -22.03 14.48 -1.94
C LYS A 41 -21.58 15.03 -3.27
N LEU A 42 -20.79 14.27 -4.03
CA LEU A 42 -20.31 14.71 -5.34
C LEU A 42 -21.45 14.73 -6.36
N CYS A 43 -22.35 13.74 -6.38
CA CYS A 43 -23.57 13.80 -7.20
C CYS A 43 -24.39 15.06 -6.89
N LYS A 44 -24.55 15.39 -5.60
CA LYS A 44 -25.28 16.59 -5.17
C LYS A 44 -24.60 17.89 -5.64
N LEU A 45 -23.28 17.99 -5.53
CA LEU A 45 -22.51 19.17 -5.98
C LEU A 45 -22.60 19.35 -7.50
N LEU A 46 -22.63 18.24 -8.25
CA LEU A 46 -22.75 18.23 -9.71
C LEU A 46 -24.20 18.41 -10.19
N GLY A 47 -25.19 18.30 -9.30
CA GLY A 47 -26.60 18.44 -9.64
C GLY A 47 -27.16 17.31 -10.51
N VAL A 48 -26.62 16.10 -10.38
CA VAL A 48 -27.05 14.91 -11.15
C VAL A 48 -27.74 13.88 -10.30
N ASP A 49 -28.64 13.10 -10.90
CA ASP A 49 -29.16 11.88 -10.30
C ASP A 49 -28.11 10.77 -10.42
N GLY A 50 -27.73 10.17 -9.29
CA GLY A 50 -26.74 9.09 -9.27
C GLY A 50 -27.15 7.85 -10.06
N GLU A 51 -28.44 7.62 -10.25
CA GLU A 51 -28.98 6.46 -10.99
C GLU A 51 -29.18 6.74 -12.49
N GLU A 52 -28.99 7.98 -12.94
CA GLU A 52 -29.05 8.32 -14.35
C GLU A 52 -27.95 7.59 -15.13
N THR A 53 -28.34 6.96 -16.23
CA THR A 53 -27.45 6.21 -17.11
C THR A 53 -26.95 7.09 -18.25
N PHE A 54 -25.66 7.02 -18.53
CA PHE A 54 -25.01 7.77 -19.61
C PHE A 54 -23.89 6.93 -20.27
N SER A 55 -23.36 7.46 -21.38
CA SER A 55 -22.18 6.97 -22.07
C SER A 55 -21.28 8.14 -22.46
N LEU A 56 -19.96 7.99 -22.28
CA LEU A 56 -18.96 8.95 -22.74
C LEU A 56 -18.21 8.38 -23.94
N GLU A 57 -18.69 8.69 -25.13
CA GLU A 57 -18.12 8.16 -26.38
C GLU A 57 -16.98 9.04 -26.86
N ASN A 58 -15.90 8.42 -27.31
CA ASN A 58 -14.78 9.15 -27.89
C ASN A 58 -15.20 9.81 -29.21
N VAL A 59 -14.97 11.12 -29.32
CA VAL A 59 -15.24 11.90 -30.53
C VAL A 59 -14.39 11.46 -31.73
N ASP A 60 -13.24 10.82 -31.46
CA ASP A 60 -12.44 10.15 -32.48
C ASP A 60 -12.97 8.72 -32.71
N GLU A 61 -13.76 8.56 -33.78
CA GLU A 61 -14.37 7.29 -34.16
C GLU A 61 -13.34 6.20 -34.47
N ASP A 62 -12.11 6.55 -34.86
CA ASP A 62 -11.05 5.58 -35.15
C ASP A 62 -10.27 5.16 -33.89
N SER A 63 -10.53 5.81 -32.75
CA SER A 63 -9.84 5.50 -31.51
C SER A 63 -10.19 4.10 -30.99
N SER A 64 -9.15 3.34 -30.62
CA SER A 64 -9.30 2.06 -29.92
C SER A 64 -9.88 2.23 -28.52
N LYS A 65 -9.71 3.40 -27.90
CA LYS A 65 -10.28 3.73 -26.59
C LYS A 65 -11.64 4.41 -26.80
N LYS A 66 -12.67 3.58 -26.97
CA LYS A 66 -14.05 4.03 -27.21
C LYS A 66 -14.67 4.79 -26.04
N TYR A 67 -14.30 4.43 -24.81
CA TYR A 67 -14.84 5.02 -23.59
C TYR A 67 -13.70 5.27 -22.57
N PRO A 68 -13.81 6.27 -21.68
CA PRO A 68 -12.84 6.48 -20.60
C PRO A 68 -12.85 5.35 -19.56
N PHE A 69 -14.01 4.72 -19.35
CA PHE A 69 -14.30 3.61 -18.45
C PHE A 69 -15.50 2.80 -18.99
N PRO A 70 -15.83 1.62 -18.43
CA PRO A 70 -16.94 0.81 -18.94
C PRO A 70 -18.26 1.59 -19.03
N CYS A 71 -18.87 1.61 -20.21
CA CYS A 71 -20.14 2.26 -20.54
C CYS A 71 -21.07 1.29 -21.31
N PRO A 72 -22.40 1.50 -21.32
CA PRO A 72 -23.14 2.50 -20.54
C PRO A 72 -23.07 2.21 -19.03
N THR A 73 -23.19 3.25 -18.21
CA THR A 73 -23.12 3.14 -16.74
C THR A 73 -23.90 4.27 -16.07
N THR A 74 -24.17 4.15 -14.77
CA THR A 74 -24.72 5.25 -13.97
C THR A 74 -23.63 6.17 -13.41
N TYR A 75 -23.97 7.43 -13.10
CA TYR A 75 -23.04 8.36 -12.44
C TYR A 75 -22.51 7.81 -11.12
N ARG A 76 -23.39 7.20 -10.31
CA ARG A 76 -23.01 6.54 -9.06
C ARG A 76 -22.00 5.43 -9.29
N THR A 77 -22.21 4.58 -10.29
CA THR A 77 -21.29 3.48 -10.61
C THR A 77 -19.93 4.01 -11.06
N ALA A 78 -19.91 5.02 -11.94
CA ALA A 78 -18.68 5.64 -12.41
C ALA A 78 -17.87 6.26 -11.26
N LEU A 79 -18.52 7.06 -10.43
CA LEU A 79 -17.93 7.70 -9.25
C LEU A 79 -17.53 6.70 -8.16
N SER A 80 -18.21 5.55 -8.05
CA SER A 80 -17.89 4.53 -7.05
C SER A 80 -16.70 3.67 -7.45
N HIS A 81 -16.60 3.28 -8.72
CA HIS A 81 -15.72 2.19 -9.14
C HIS A 81 -14.67 2.57 -10.19
N TYR A 82 -14.89 3.62 -10.98
CA TYR A 82 -14.09 3.84 -12.18
C TYR A 82 -13.14 5.02 -12.10
N VAL A 83 -13.48 6.07 -11.35
CA VAL A 83 -12.67 7.29 -11.22
C VAL A 83 -12.17 7.52 -9.80
N ASP A 84 -11.00 8.15 -9.67
CA ASP A 84 -10.42 8.55 -8.40
C ASP A 84 -10.90 9.95 -8.01
N ILE A 85 -11.74 10.01 -6.97
CA ILE A 85 -12.27 11.26 -6.41
C ILE A 85 -11.52 11.72 -5.15
N HIS A 86 -10.51 10.96 -4.70
CA HIS A 86 -9.75 11.23 -3.49
C HIS A 86 -8.30 11.62 -3.75
N GLY A 87 -7.79 11.40 -4.96
CA GLY A 87 -6.52 11.97 -5.43
C GLY A 87 -6.54 13.50 -5.37
N GLN A 88 -5.38 14.11 -5.15
CA GLN A 88 -5.25 15.57 -5.26
C GLN A 88 -5.39 15.98 -6.74
N PRO A 89 -6.35 16.87 -7.08
CA PRO A 89 -6.54 17.36 -8.44
C PRO A 89 -5.26 17.97 -9.00
N ARG A 90 -4.92 17.57 -10.23
CA ARG A 90 -3.78 18.13 -10.97
C ARG A 90 -4.13 19.53 -11.49
N SER A 91 -3.09 20.33 -11.77
CA SER A 91 -3.26 21.69 -12.27
C SER A 91 -4.06 21.79 -13.58
N ASN A 92 -4.00 20.78 -14.45
CA ASN A 92 -4.81 20.75 -15.67
C ASN A 92 -6.31 20.68 -15.38
N LEU A 93 -6.73 19.82 -14.44
CA LEU A 93 -8.13 19.77 -14.01
C LEU A 93 -8.57 21.11 -13.42
N LEU A 94 -7.74 21.76 -12.60
CA LEU A 94 -8.07 23.08 -12.05
C LEU A 94 -8.20 24.16 -13.13
N ALA A 95 -7.36 24.11 -14.17
CA ALA A 95 -7.44 25.03 -15.29
C ALA A 95 -8.75 24.85 -16.06
N GLU A 96 -9.20 23.60 -16.26
CA GLU A 96 -10.50 23.32 -16.89
C GLU A 96 -11.69 23.84 -16.06
N LEU A 97 -11.60 23.86 -14.72
CA LEU A 97 -12.68 24.40 -13.87
C LEU A 97 -12.91 25.91 -14.05
N VAL A 98 -11.91 26.65 -14.53
CA VAL A 98 -11.99 28.11 -14.72
C VAL A 98 -13.12 28.47 -15.70
N GLN A 99 -13.29 27.70 -16.77
CA GLN A 99 -14.32 27.97 -17.78
C GLN A 99 -15.75 27.72 -17.27
N TYR A 100 -15.87 26.90 -16.21
CA TYR A 100 -17.13 26.59 -15.53
C TYR A 100 -17.41 27.51 -14.34
N SER A 101 -16.62 28.57 -14.19
CA SER A 101 -16.74 29.56 -13.12
C SER A 101 -17.18 30.91 -13.69
N PRO A 102 -18.16 31.61 -13.08
CA PRO A 102 -18.59 32.93 -13.54
C PRO A 102 -17.43 33.92 -13.64
N ALA A 103 -17.41 34.77 -14.67
CA ALA A 103 -16.25 35.63 -15.00
C ALA A 103 -15.78 36.55 -13.87
N GLN A 104 -16.67 36.96 -12.96
CA GLN A 104 -16.38 37.86 -11.84
C GLN A 104 -16.47 37.16 -10.48
N SER A 105 -16.54 35.83 -10.45
CA SER A 105 -16.63 35.04 -9.22
C SER A 105 -15.30 35.01 -8.46
N GLU A 106 -15.38 34.95 -7.13
CA GLU A 106 -14.20 34.71 -6.29
C GLU A 106 -13.60 33.34 -6.59
N SER A 107 -14.47 32.36 -6.87
CA SER A 107 -14.08 31.00 -7.27
C SER A 107 -13.18 30.98 -8.52
N ARG A 108 -13.57 31.72 -9.57
CA ARG A 108 -12.76 31.84 -10.79
C ARG A 108 -11.40 32.47 -10.49
N LEU A 109 -11.40 33.58 -9.74
CA LEU A 109 -10.17 34.31 -9.42
C LEU A 109 -9.20 33.44 -8.60
N MET A 110 -9.74 32.59 -7.71
CA MET A 110 -8.96 31.62 -6.95
C MET A 110 -8.35 30.54 -7.85
N LEU A 111 -9.12 29.96 -8.78
CA LEU A 111 -8.63 28.98 -9.74
C LEU A 111 -7.56 29.57 -10.66
N GLU A 112 -7.75 30.79 -11.14
CA GLU A 112 -6.78 31.50 -11.97
C GLU A 112 -5.43 31.69 -11.24
N LYS A 113 -5.48 32.07 -9.96
CA LYS A 113 -4.29 32.18 -9.09
C LYS A 113 -3.62 30.84 -8.84
N LEU A 114 -4.39 29.78 -8.61
CA LEU A 114 -3.86 28.42 -8.41
C LEU A 114 -3.15 27.90 -9.67
N CYS A 115 -3.68 28.21 -10.85
CA CYS A 115 -3.16 27.74 -12.12
C CYS A 115 -2.07 28.64 -12.72
N GLY A 116 -1.90 29.87 -12.20
CA GLY A 116 -0.92 30.81 -12.73
C GLY A 116 -1.29 31.37 -14.11
N ILE A 117 -2.59 31.45 -14.43
CA ILE A 117 -3.07 31.96 -15.72
C ILE A 117 -3.39 33.46 -15.64
N HIS A 118 -3.60 34.13 -16.78
CA HIS A 118 -3.89 35.58 -16.86
C HIS A 118 -2.83 36.49 -16.19
N GLY A 119 -1.54 36.19 -16.39
CA GLY A 119 -0.44 37.05 -15.94
C GLY A 119 -0.09 36.91 -14.46
N GLN A 120 -0.62 35.89 -13.78
CA GLN A 120 -0.22 35.55 -12.41
C GLN A 120 1.22 35.03 -12.36
N ASP A 121 1.92 35.36 -11.28
CA ASP A 121 3.31 34.93 -11.05
C ASP A 121 3.36 33.40 -10.86
N PRO A 122 4.09 32.64 -11.73
CA PRO A 122 4.18 31.19 -11.63
C PRO A 122 4.72 30.68 -10.29
N ALA A 123 5.62 31.43 -9.64
CA ALA A 123 6.16 31.05 -8.35
C ALA A 123 5.11 31.15 -7.23
N LYS A 124 4.28 32.21 -7.27
CA LYS A 124 3.16 32.38 -6.34
C LYS A 124 2.07 31.35 -6.57
N ALA A 125 1.74 31.05 -7.83
CA ALA A 125 0.77 30.01 -8.18
C ALA A 125 1.21 28.63 -7.66
N LYS A 126 2.46 28.25 -7.90
CA LYS A 126 3.03 26.99 -7.39
C LYS A 126 2.98 26.91 -5.87
N LYS A 127 3.33 28.00 -5.18
CA LYS A 127 3.27 28.07 -3.71
C LYS A 127 1.83 27.93 -3.21
N LEU A 128 0.89 28.67 -3.81
CA LEU A 128 -0.52 28.61 -3.43
C LEU A 128 -1.12 27.22 -3.69
N TYR A 129 -0.79 26.57 -4.80
CA TYR A 129 -1.20 25.21 -5.09
C TYR A 129 -0.63 24.21 -4.06
N GLN A 130 0.64 24.36 -3.68
CA GLN A 130 1.25 23.54 -2.64
C GLN A 130 0.49 23.68 -1.31
N GLU A 131 0.25 24.91 -0.86
CA GLU A 131 -0.41 25.18 0.43
C GLU A 131 -1.90 24.80 0.43
N TRP A 132 -2.64 25.24 -0.59
CA TRP A 132 -4.09 25.12 -0.64
C TRP A 132 -4.56 23.74 -1.13
N VAL A 133 -3.85 23.08 -2.04
CA VAL A 133 -4.25 21.75 -2.54
C VAL A 133 -3.48 20.63 -1.86
N LEU A 134 -2.15 20.66 -1.90
CA LEU A 134 -1.33 19.51 -1.50
C LEU A 134 -1.18 19.38 0.01
N ASP A 135 -0.81 20.45 0.70
CA ASP A 135 -0.55 20.45 2.15
C ASP A 135 -1.87 20.32 2.93
N ALA A 136 -2.91 21.02 2.48
CA ALA A 136 -4.27 20.89 3.01
C ALA A 136 -5.00 19.62 2.52
N ARG A 137 -4.37 18.80 1.66
CA ARG A 137 -4.89 17.50 1.19
C ARG A 137 -6.30 17.59 0.59
N ARG A 138 -6.58 18.66 -0.16
CA ARG A 138 -7.87 18.84 -0.84
C ARG A 138 -8.02 17.83 -1.98
N THR A 139 -9.23 17.31 -2.11
CA THR A 139 -9.66 16.41 -3.18
C THR A 139 -10.59 17.19 -4.10
N ILE A 140 -11.01 16.62 -5.23
CA ILE A 140 -11.96 17.32 -6.12
C ILE A 140 -13.25 17.72 -5.40
N TYR A 141 -13.78 16.84 -4.54
CA TYR A 141 -14.95 17.12 -3.71
C TYR A 141 -14.73 18.35 -2.81
N HIS A 142 -13.59 18.44 -2.13
CA HIS A 142 -13.28 19.59 -1.27
C HIS A 142 -13.16 20.90 -2.06
N ILE A 143 -12.62 20.85 -3.28
CA ILE A 143 -12.46 22.03 -4.13
C ILE A 143 -13.82 22.53 -4.62
N LEU A 144 -14.70 21.64 -5.07
CA LEU A 144 -16.06 22.02 -5.50
C LEU A 144 -16.96 22.48 -4.34
N GLU A 145 -16.70 21.99 -3.12
CA GLU A 145 -17.37 22.48 -1.91
C GLU A 145 -16.86 23.86 -1.47
N ASP A 146 -15.55 24.12 -1.57
CA ASP A 146 -14.96 25.43 -1.23
C ASP A 146 -15.22 26.49 -2.30
N LEU A 147 -15.41 26.08 -3.56
CA LEU A 147 -15.63 26.94 -4.73
C LEU A 147 -17.01 26.63 -5.34
N ASP A 148 -18.06 26.93 -4.58
CA ASP A 148 -19.44 26.51 -4.87
C ASP A 148 -20.05 27.16 -6.12
N GLU A 149 -19.47 28.27 -6.60
CA GLU A 149 -19.84 28.95 -7.85
C GLU A 149 -19.38 28.17 -9.11
N VAL A 150 -18.47 27.19 -8.97
CA VAL A 150 -18.00 26.35 -10.08
C VAL A 150 -19.07 25.33 -10.46
N LYS A 151 -19.59 25.39 -11.69
CA LYS A 151 -20.65 24.51 -12.20
C LYS A 151 -20.16 23.67 -13.39
N ILE A 152 -19.25 22.75 -13.12
CA ILE A 152 -18.77 21.79 -14.13
C ILE A 152 -19.82 20.68 -14.38
N PRO A 153 -20.15 20.35 -15.64
CA PRO A 153 -20.97 19.18 -15.97
C PRO A 153 -20.34 17.87 -15.49
N ALA A 154 -21.15 16.94 -15.00
CA ALA A 154 -20.67 15.70 -14.40
C ALA A 154 -19.91 14.81 -15.40
N ASP A 155 -20.40 14.74 -16.64
CA ASP A 155 -19.83 14.01 -17.76
C ASP A 155 -18.40 14.52 -18.09
N HIS A 156 -18.21 15.84 -18.20
CA HIS A 156 -16.88 16.39 -18.45
C HIS A 156 -15.94 16.21 -17.25
N LEU A 157 -16.43 16.36 -16.01
CA LEU A 157 -15.61 16.06 -14.84
C LEU A 157 -15.13 14.61 -14.84
N LEU A 158 -16.02 13.67 -15.15
CA LEU A 158 -15.70 12.24 -15.21
C LEU A 158 -14.66 11.90 -16.28
N GLU A 159 -14.65 12.61 -17.40
CA GLU A 159 -13.62 12.49 -18.43
C GLU A 159 -12.24 12.93 -17.92
N LEU A 160 -12.19 14.02 -17.14
CA LEU A 160 -10.95 14.61 -16.64
C LEU A 160 -10.35 13.86 -15.44
N LEU A 161 -11.18 13.18 -14.65
CA LEU A 161 -10.72 12.46 -13.47
C LEU A 161 -9.87 11.23 -13.84
N PRO A 162 -8.76 10.97 -13.11
CA PRO A 162 -7.98 9.77 -13.34
C PRO A 162 -8.76 8.51 -12.94
N ARG A 163 -8.41 7.38 -13.56
CA ARG A 163 -9.03 6.08 -13.25
C ARG A 163 -8.69 5.61 -11.83
N LEU A 164 -9.69 5.07 -11.14
CA LEU A 164 -9.50 4.42 -9.83
C LEU A 164 -8.63 3.17 -9.98
N GLN A 165 -7.47 3.17 -9.34
CA GLN A 165 -6.50 2.07 -9.44
C GLN A 165 -6.73 1.00 -8.37
N PRO A 166 -6.46 -0.28 -8.65
CA PRO A 166 -6.41 -1.30 -7.60
C PRO A 166 -5.27 -1.00 -6.62
N ARG A 167 -5.43 -1.39 -5.35
CA ARG A 167 -4.40 -1.23 -4.31
C ARG A 167 -3.75 -2.57 -4.01
N TYR A 168 -2.42 -2.59 -4.00
CA TYR A 168 -1.62 -3.78 -3.75
C TYR A 168 -1.28 -3.91 -2.27
N TYR A 169 -1.27 -5.14 -1.77
CA TYR A 169 -0.81 -5.52 -0.44
C TYR A 169 0.10 -6.75 -0.54
N SER A 170 1.20 -6.78 0.22
CA SER A 170 2.01 -7.99 0.37
C SER A 170 1.22 -9.03 1.15
N ILE A 171 1.11 -10.25 0.60
CA ILE A 171 0.30 -11.30 1.20
C ILE A 171 0.93 -11.75 2.53
N ALA A 172 0.12 -11.74 3.59
CA ALA A 172 0.52 -12.03 4.96
C ALA A 172 0.21 -13.47 5.43
N SER A 173 0.05 -14.41 4.48
CA SER A 173 -0.14 -15.83 4.78
C SER A 173 0.68 -16.72 3.84
N SER A 174 0.83 -17.98 4.20
CA SER A 174 1.32 -19.03 3.31
C SER A 174 0.21 -20.01 2.95
N PRO A 175 0.06 -20.41 1.67
CA PRO A 175 -0.90 -21.44 1.29
C PRO A 175 -0.49 -22.83 1.82
N LYS A 176 0.75 -22.98 2.31
CA LYS A 176 1.21 -24.18 3.01
C LYS A 176 0.69 -24.27 4.44
N HIS A 177 0.32 -23.13 5.03
CA HIS A 177 -0.29 -23.08 6.35
C HIS A 177 -1.81 -23.24 6.28
N ASP A 178 -2.46 -22.50 5.38
CA ASP A 178 -3.89 -22.65 5.08
C ASP A 178 -4.11 -22.45 3.57
N ALA A 179 -4.47 -23.54 2.87
CA ALA A 179 -4.70 -23.52 1.43
C ALA A 179 -6.09 -22.97 1.05
N THR A 180 -6.86 -22.43 2.00
CA THR A 180 -8.21 -21.88 1.77
C THR A 180 -8.28 -20.38 2.05
N ARG A 181 -7.20 -19.76 2.55
CA ARG A 181 -7.21 -18.36 2.99
C ARG A 181 -6.01 -17.58 2.51
N VAL A 182 -6.26 -16.36 2.03
CA VAL A 182 -5.22 -15.34 1.81
C VAL A 182 -5.40 -14.21 2.81
N ALA A 183 -4.31 -13.81 3.47
CA ALA A 183 -4.32 -12.76 4.48
C ALA A 183 -3.71 -11.45 3.97
N ILE A 184 -4.34 -10.32 4.32
CA ILE A 184 -3.78 -8.97 4.16
C ILE A 184 -3.49 -8.38 5.54
N CYS A 185 -2.32 -7.76 5.70
CA CYS A 185 -2.00 -6.96 6.87
C CYS A 185 -1.85 -5.49 6.45
N ALA A 186 -2.82 -4.65 6.83
CA ALA A 186 -2.85 -3.24 6.45
C ALA A 186 -3.16 -2.32 7.65
N ILE A 187 -2.82 -1.04 7.50
CA ILE A 187 -3.18 0.04 8.43
C ILE A 187 -4.27 0.87 7.78
N LEU A 188 -5.35 1.16 8.52
CA LEU A 188 -6.35 2.13 8.09
C LEU A 188 -5.69 3.50 7.88
N VAL A 189 -5.66 3.97 6.63
CA VAL A 189 -5.19 5.31 6.31
C VAL A 189 -6.30 6.30 6.65
N LYS A 190 -6.04 7.13 7.66
CA LYS A 190 -6.98 8.14 8.14
C LYS A 190 -6.19 9.35 8.64
N TYR A 191 -6.41 10.52 8.03
CA TYR A 191 -5.70 11.73 8.38
C TYR A 191 -6.59 12.97 8.19
N LYS A 192 -6.36 14.00 9.01
CA LYS A 192 -7.09 15.26 8.91
C LYS A 192 -6.55 16.07 7.73
N ALA A 193 -7.44 16.51 6.84
CA ALA A 193 -7.13 17.45 5.78
C ALA A 193 -7.20 18.91 6.31
N SER A 194 -8.18 19.18 7.17
CA SER A 194 -8.32 20.43 7.93
C SER A 194 -8.81 20.13 9.35
N LYS A 195 -9.12 21.16 10.16
CA LYS A 195 -9.73 20.95 11.49
C LYS A 195 -11.05 20.17 11.41
N GLU A 196 -11.79 20.33 10.32
CA GLU A 196 -13.15 19.80 10.12
C GLU A 196 -13.21 18.65 9.11
N ARG A 197 -12.23 18.55 8.20
CA ARG A 197 -12.21 17.54 7.13
C ARG A 197 -11.28 16.37 7.45
N LEU A 198 -11.77 15.17 7.17
CA LEU A 198 -11.10 13.91 7.44
C LEU A 198 -11.01 13.08 6.16
N ASN A 199 -9.80 12.81 5.72
CA ASN A 199 -9.56 11.94 4.58
C ASN A 199 -9.36 10.50 5.06
N ILE A 200 -10.06 9.58 4.40
CA ILE A 200 -9.93 8.14 4.59
C ILE A 200 -9.36 7.56 3.30
N GLY A 201 -8.36 6.68 3.40
CA GLY A 201 -7.81 6.02 2.24
C GLY A 201 -8.82 5.06 1.63
N VAL A 202 -9.06 5.17 0.31
CA VAL A 202 -10.11 4.44 -0.42
C VAL A 202 -10.09 2.94 -0.12
N ALA A 203 -8.98 2.25 -0.39
CA ALA A 203 -8.93 0.80 -0.22
C ALA A 203 -9.02 0.35 1.25
N THR A 204 -8.30 1.01 2.15
CA THR A 204 -8.31 0.62 3.56
C THR A 204 -9.63 0.94 4.25
N GLY A 205 -10.30 2.04 3.85
CA GLY A 205 -11.63 2.40 4.32
C GLY A 205 -12.72 1.50 3.72
N PHE A 206 -12.61 1.17 2.43
CA PHE A 206 -13.48 0.20 1.78
C PHE A 206 -13.43 -1.15 2.50
N MET A 207 -12.24 -1.68 2.72
CA MET A 207 -12.11 -2.98 3.37
C MET A 207 -12.45 -2.89 4.88
N SER A 208 -12.21 -1.77 5.58
CA SER A 208 -12.60 -1.65 7.00
C SER A 208 -14.09 -1.79 7.25
N ASN A 209 -14.91 -1.54 6.22
CA ASN A 209 -16.36 -1.65 6.28
C ASN A 209 -16.88 -3.03 5.84
N LYS A 210 -15.98 -3.98 5.52
CA LYS A 210 -16.30 -5.32 5.01
C LYS A 210 -16.18 -6.35 6.13
N LEU A 211 -16.99 -6.17 7.17
CA LEU A 211 -17.07 -7.08 8.30
C LEU A 211 -17.97 -8.29 7.95
N PRO A 212 -17.54 -9.53 8.22
CA PRO A 212 -18.42 -10.70 8.11
C PRO A 212 -19.66 -10.53 8.99
N SER A 213 -20.82 -10.94 8.49
CA SER A 213 -22.03 -11.03 9.31
C SER A 213 -21.92 -12.21 10.26
N GLU A 214 -22.26 -12.01 11.53
CA GLU A 214 -22.41 -13.10 12.52
C GLU A 214 -23.78 -13.79 12.43
N ILE A 215 -24.71 -13.21 11.65
CA ILE A 215 -26.05 -13.77 11.43
C ILE A 215 -25.94 -14.89 10.38
N ALA A 216 -26.43 -16.07 10.74
CA ALA A 216 -26.56 -17.21 9.82
C ALA A 216 -27.36 -16.80 8.57
N ASP A 217 -27.00 -17.37 7.41
CA ASP A 217 -27.64 -17.14 6.09
C ASP A 217 -27.46 -15.74 5.46
N VAL A 218 -26.73 -14.81 6.11
CA VAL A 218 -26.30 -13.56 5.46
C VAL A 218 -24.96 -13.78 4.75
N PRO A 219 -24.88 -13.59 3.42
CA PRO A 219 -23.63 -13.75 2.69
C PRO A 219 -22.53 -12.83 3.23
N SER A 220 -21.33 -13.37 3.42
CA SER A 220 -20.17 -12.57 3.75
C SER A 220 -19.85 -11.56 2.65
N PRO A 221 -19.34 -10.37 2.98
CA PRO A 221 -18.95 -9.38 1.99
C PRO A 221 -17.85 -9.91 1.07
N THR A 222 -17.95 -9.61 -0.22
CA THR A 222 -16.95 -10.00 -1.22
C THR A 222 -16.03 -8.83 -1.58
N LEU A 223 -14.80 -9.16 -2.01
CA LEU A 223 -13.81 -8.22 -2.52
C LEU A 223 -13.37 -8.66 -3.93
N PRO A 224 -13.43 -7.79 -4.96
CA PRO A 224 -12.84 -8.11 -6.25
C PRO A 224 -11.32 -7.98 -6.14
N ILE A 225 -10.61 -9.08 -6.39
CA ILE A 225 -9.16 -9.18 -6.21
C ILE A 225 -8.48 -9.83 -7.42
N PHE A 226 -7.17 -9.64 -7.51
CA PHE A 226 -6.30 -10.51 -8.30
C PHE A 226 -4.93 -10.66 -7.63
N ILE A 227 -4.24 -11.75 -7.94
CA ILE A 227 -2.88 -12.00 -7.44
C ILE A 227 -1.87 -11.50 -8.47
N ARG A 228 -0.86 -10.77 -8.00
CA ARG A 228 0.32 -10.43 -8.79
C ARG A 228 1.52 -11.20 -8.24
N ARG A 229 2.05 -12.10 -9.06
CA ARG A 229 3.24 -12.87 -8.71
C ARG A 229 4.46 -11.97 -8.54
N SER A 230 5.28 -12.31 -7.56
CA SER A 230 6.48 -11.58 -7.17
C SER A 230 7.70 -12.52 -7.18
N GLN A 231 8.88 -11.95 -7.33
CA GLN A 231 10.14 -12.66 -7.15
C GLN A 231 10.55 -12.77 -5.67
N PHE A 232 9.84 -12.08 -4.77
CA PHE A 232 10.08 -12.02 -3.33
C PHE A 232 9.77 -13.36 -2.65
N LYS A 233 10.64 -14.35 -2.83
CA LYS A 233 10.43 -15.74 -2.40
C LYS A 233 11.52 -16.21 -1.45
N LEU A 234 11.14 -17.12 -0.55
CA LEU A 234 12.09 -17.88 0.25
C LEU A 234 13.07 -18.66 -0.66
N PRO A 235 14.29 -18.97 -0.16
CA PRO A 235 15.25 -19.77 -0.92
C PRO A 235 14.69 -21.15 -1.23
N PHE A 236 15.04 -21.69 -2.40
CA PHE A 236 14.63 -23.05 -2.80
C PHE A 236 15.10 -24.12 -1.81
N ARG A 237 16.35 -24.00 -1.33
CA ARG A 237 16.89 -24.89 -0.28
C ARG A 237 16.42 -24.42 1.09
N THR A 238 15.68 -25.25 1.79
CA THR A 238 15.15 -24.95 3.13
C THR A 238 16.25 -24.73 4.17
N THR A 239 17.42 -25.33 3.97
CA THR A 239 18.61 -25.18 4.82
C THR A 239 19.33 -23.84 4.67
N THR A 240 19.02 -23.05 3.65
CA THR A 240 19.62 -21.72 3.46
C THR A 240 19.11 -20.76 4.53
N PRO A 241 20.00 -20.08 5.27
CA PRO A 241 19.61 -19.14 6.32
C PRO A 241 19.01 -17.85 5.74
N VAL A 242 18.08 -17.25 6.48
CA VAL A 242 17.37 -16.04 6.07
C VAL A 242 17.35 -14.99 7.18
N ILE A 243 17.51 -13.73 6.78
CA ILE A 243 17.25 -12.54 7.59
C ILE A 243 16.08 -11.79 6.96
N MET A 244 15.09 -11.46 7.78
CA MET A 244 13.91 -10.68 7.38
C MET A 244 13.91 -9.37 8.16
N VAL A 245 13.78 -8.24 7.46
CA VAL A 245 13.78 -6.89 8.04
C VAL A 245 12.50 -6.17 7.64
N GLY A 246 11.55 -6.05 8.57
CA GLY A 246 10.22 -5.52 8.28
C GLY A 246 9.54 -4.90 9.48
N PRO A 247 9.78 -3.60 9.77
CA PRO A 247 9.02 -2.87 10.79
C PRO A 247 7.61 -2.49 10.31
N GLY A 248 6.67 -2.37 11.23
CA GLY A 248 5.27 -2.01 10.96
C GLY A 248 4.59 -2.98 10.01
N THR A 249 3.87 -2.46 9.02
CA THR A 249 3.25 -3.28 7.96
C THR A 249 4.26 -3.97 7.04
N GLY A 250 5.55 -3.62 7.11
CA GLY A 250 6.64 -4.37 6.47
C GLY A 250 6.77 -5.81 7.00
N PHE A 251 6.13 -6.14 8.12
CA PHE A 251 6.05 -7.52 8.62
C PHE A 251 5.19 -8.43 7.72
N ALA A 252 4.28 -7.89 6.90
CA ALA A 252 3.27 -8.65 6.17
C ALA A 252 3.82 -9.90 5.45
N PRO A 253 4.76 -9.80 4.47
CA PRO A 253 5.24 -11.01 3.77
C PRO A 253 6.00 -11.97 4.68
N PHE A 254 6.61 -11.47 5.77
CA PHE A 254 7.37 -12.29 6.70
C PHE A 254 6.48 -13.17 7.57
N ARG A 255 5.24 -12.77 7.86
CA ARG A 255 4.26 -13.68 8.44
C ARG A 255 4.06 -14.92 7.56
N GLY A 256 3.88 -14.73 6.25
CA GLY A 256 3.79 -15.83 5.28
C GLY A 256 5.06 -16.68 5.22
N PHE A 257 6.25 -16.05 5.21
CA PHE A 257 7.52 -16.78 5.23
C PHE A 257 7.69 -17.64 6.50
N LEU A 258 7.33 -17.09 7.66
CA LEU A 258 7.40 -17.81 8.94
C LEU A 258 6.41 -18.97 8.99
N GLN A 259 5.19 -18.77 8.52
CA GLN A 259 4.20 -19.83 8.36
C GLN A 259 4.73 -20.97 7.46
N GLN A 260 5.38 -20.62 6.35
CA GLN A 260 5.98 -21.60 5.44
C GLN A 260 7.17 -22.33 6.08
N ARG A 261 8.08 -21.61 6.76
CA ARG A 261 9.23 -22.18 7.49
C ARG A 261 8.76 -23.13 8.60
N ARG A 262 7.71 -22.75 9.34
CA ARG A 262 7.07 -23.60 10.36
C ARG A 262 6.52 -24.88 9.74
N TRP A 263 5.77 -24.77 8.64
CA TRP A 263 5.24 -25.93 7.93
C TRP A 263 6.35 -26.85 7.42
N GLN A 264 7.41 -26.30 6.82
CA GLN A 264 8.56 -27.07 6.35
C GLN A 264 9.21 -27.87 7.47
N ARG A 265 9.29 -27.30 8.68
CA ARG A 265 9.89 -27.97 9.84
C ARG A 265 8.97 -28.99 10.49
N LEU A 266 7.73 -28.62 10.78
CA LEU A 266 6.83 -29.42 11.61
C LEU A 266 6.01 -30.44 10.80
N SER A 267 5.51 -30.03 9.64
CA SER A 267 4.63 -30.85 8.81
C SER A 267 5.42 -31.63 7.76
N ASP A 268 6.31 -30.95 7.03
CA ASP A 268 7.12 -31.55 5.96
C ASP A 268 8.43 -32.18 6.47
N LYS A 269 8.72 -32.03 7.78
CA LYS A 269 9.86 -32.64 8.49
C LYS A 269 11.23 -32.41 7.82
N ARG A 270 11.44 -31.23 7.21
CA ARG A 270 12.71 -30.84 6.59
C ARG A 270 13.63 -30.13 7.57
N ASP A 271 14.93 -30.23 7.30
CA ASP A 271 15.90 -29.34 7.89
C ASP A 271 15.69 -27.91 7.37
N VAL A 272 15.51 -26.98 8.30
CA VAL A 272 15.25 -25.57 8.03
C VAL A 272 16.37 -24.75 8.64
N GLY A 273 17.09 -24.02 7.79
CA GLY A 273 18.20 -23.15 8.18
C GLY A 273 17.76 -21.99 9.06
N THR A 274 18.74 -21.31 9.66
CA THR A 274 18.52 -20.21 10.61
C THR A 274 17.58 -19.15 10.03
N THR A 275 16.57 -18.80 10.80
CA THR A 275 15.54 -17.82 10.45
C THR A 275 15.58 -16.68 11.48
N VAL A 276 15.97 -15.49 11.03
CA VAL A 276 16.11 -14.30 11.87
C VAL A 276 15.11 -13.23 11.43
N LEU A 277 14.41 -12.61 12.39
CA LEU A 277 13.49 -11.51 12.14
C LEU A 277 13.94 -10.25 12.89
N PHE A 278 14.11 -9.16 12.15
CA PHE A 278 14.19 -7.80 12.66
C PHE A 278 12.87 -7.09 12.34
N THR A 279 12.09 -6.78 13.37
CA THR A 279 10.83 -6.04 13.22
C THR A 279 10.77 -4.92 14.24
N GLY A 280 9.69 -4.15 14.23
CA GLY A 280 9.54 -3.03 15.14
C GLY A 280 8.25 -2.28 14.91
N CYS A 281 7.86 -1.52 15.92
CA CYS A 281 6.68 -0.66 15.90
C CYS A 281 6.95 0.59 16.73
N ARG A 282 5.93 1.41 16.98
CA ARG A 282 6.10 2.62 17.80
C ARG A 282 6.16 2.25 19.27
N ASN A 283 5.16 1.54 19.75
CA ASN A 283 4.99 1.21 21.15
C ASN A 283 4.58 -0.25 21.32
N LYS A 284 5.29 -1.00 22.15
CA LYS A 284 5.02 -2.43 22.34
C LYS A 284 3.57 -2.70 22.75
N ALA A 285 3.03 -1.88 23.66
CA ALA A 285 1.68 -2.04 24.19
C ALA A 285 0.56 -1.62 23.21
N ILE A 286 0.87 -0.92 22.12
CA ILE A 286 -0.14 -0.29 21.25
C ILE A 286 -0.16 -0.93 19.86
N ASP A 287 1.00 -1.12 19.24
CA ASP A 287 1.10 -1.49 17.82
C ASP A 287 2.08 -2.64 17.53
N TYR A 288 2.44 -3.44 18.55
CA TYR A 288 3.17 -4.70 18.36
C TYR A 288 2.25 -5.81 17.85
N ILE A 289 1.93 -5.71 16.57
CA ILE A 289 1.01 -6.61 15.89
C ILE A 289 1.61 -8.02 15.81
N TYR A 290 0.78 -9.04 16.08
CA TYR A 290 1.16 -10.47 16.07
C TYR A 290 2.10 -10.91 17.20
N ALA A 291 2.13 -10.22 18.34
CA ALA A 291 2.96 -10.59 19.49
C ALA A 291 2.85 -12.09 19.87
N ASP A 292 1.63 -12.61 20.05
CA ASP A 292 1.40 -14.01 20.45
C ASP A 292 1.84 -15.02 19.37
N GLU A 293 1.63 -14.67 18.09
CA GLU A 293 2.05 -15.51 16.97
C GLU A 293 3.59 -15.54 16.85
N LEU A 294 4.24 -14.38 17.03
CA LEU A 294 5.70 -14.26 17.07
C LEU A 294 6.29 -15.03 18.26
N ASP A 295 5.70 -14.91 19.45
CA ASP A 295 6.10 -15.68 20.63
C ASP A 295 5.98 -17.19 20.38
N THR A 296 4.91 -17.61 19.69
CA THR A 296 4.71 -19.00 19.29
C THR A 296 5.79 -19.46 18.31
N PHE A 297 6.14 -18.63 17.31
CA PHE A 297 7.22 -18.94 16.37
C PHE A 297 8.59 -19.03 17.04
N VAL A 298 8.86 -18.23 18.07
CA VAL A 298 10.10 -18.35 18.86
C VAL A 298 10.07 -19.64 19.68
N LYS A 299 8.98 -19.93 20.40
CA LYS A 299 8.86 -21.11 21.27
C LYS A 299 8.99 -22.44 20.52
N ASN A 300 8.41 -22.54 19.33
CA ASN A 300 8.52 -23.76 18.50
C ASN A 300 9.78 -23.76 17.61
N GLY A 301 10.66 -22.78 17.79
CA GLY A 301 11.94 -22.64 17.10
C GLY A 301 11.85 -22.09 15.69
N THR A 302 10.67 -21.88 15.09
CA THR A 302 10.51 -21.32 13.72
C THR A 302 11.33 -20.05 13.53
N ILE A 303 11.40 -19.19 14.54
CA ILE A 303 12.34 -18.06 14.61
C ILE A 303 13.47 -18.44 15.56
N ASP A 304 14.71 -18.47 15.05
CA ASP A 304 15.90 -18.70 15.86
C ASP A 304 16.30 -17.44 16.65
N LYS A 305 16.10 -16.26 16.06
CA LYS A 305 16.40 -14.95 16.69
C LYS A 305 15.36 -13.91 16.27
N LEU A 306 14.73 -13.29 17.27
CA LEU A 306 13.77 -12.20 17.10
C LEU A 306 14.33 -10.92 17.73
N PHE A 307 14.42 -9.87 16.93
CA PHE A 307 14.85 -8.53 17.36
C PHE A 307 13.72 -7.53 17.09
N CYS A 308 13.24 -6.87 18.14
CA CYS A 308 12.13 -5.92 18.06
C CYS A 308 12.58 -4.52 18.46
N ALA A 309 12.43 -3.56 17.53
CA ALA A 309 12.70 -2.15 17.78
C ALA A 309 11.40 -1.41 18.14
N PHE A 310 11.28 -0.94 19.38
CA PHE A 310 10.15 -0.15 19.85
C PHE A 310 10.52 1.34 19.88
N SER A 311 10.23 2.05 18.79
CA SER A 311 10.81 3.38 18.52
C SER A 311 10.36 4.50 19.46
N ARG A 312 9.33 4.29 20.28
CA ARG A 312 8.75 5.29 21.20
C ARG A 312 8.57 4.79 22.64
N ASP A 313 9.13 3.63 23.01
CA ASP A 313 9.05 3.11 24.38
C ASP A 313 10.17 3.69 25.29
N ALA A 314 11.19 4.31 24.70
CA ALA A 314 12.28 4.99 25.40
C ALA A 314 12.51 6.40 24.84
N GLU A 315 13.24 7.24 25.57
CA GLU A 315 13.59 8.59 25.11
C GLU A 315 14.41 8.56 23.80
N LYS A 316 15.34 7.63 23.69
CA LYS A 316 16.13 7.41 22.49
C LYS A 316 15.36 6.51 21.52
N LYS A 317 15.14 7.00 20.30
CA LYS A 317 14.52 6.20 19.24
C LYS A 317 15.43 5.04 18.83
N VAL A 318 14.87 3.83 18.84
CA VAL A 318 15.52 2.62 18.34
C VAL A 318 14.77 2.14 17.11
N TYR A 319 15.51 1.89 16.03
CA TYR A 319 15.00 1.35 14.78
C TYR A 319 15.72 0.05 14.38
N VAL A 320 15.19 -0.65 13.37
CA VAL A 320 15.71 -1.96 12.94
C VAL A 320 17.16 -1.90 12.46
N GLN A 321 17.58 -0.79 11.84
CA GLN A 321 18.96 -0.58 11.40
C GLN A 321 19.94 -0.46 12.58
N ASN A 322 19.49 0.04 13.73
CA ASN A 322 20.32 0.06 14.95
C ASN A 322 20.56 -1.38 15.44
N LEU A 323 19.49 -2.18 15.49
CA LEU A 323 19.58 -3.59 15.90
C LEU A 323 20.41 -4.43 14.91
N LEU A 324 20.33 -4.15 13.61
CA LEU A 324 21.17 -4.79 12.59
C LEU A 324 22.65 -4.51 12.85
N GLN A 325 23.02 -3.26 13.15
CA GLN A 325 24.40 -2.88 13.45
C GLN A 325 24.89 -3.52 14.75
N GLU A 326 24.05 -3.58 15.78
CA GLU A 326 24.37 -4.27 17.04
C GLU A 326 24.61 -5.77 16.80
N GLN A 327 23.82 -6.39 15.92
CA GLN A 327 23.89 -7.81 15.57
C GLN A 327 24.76 -8.07 14.32
N ARG A 328 25.70 -7.18 13.99
CA ARG A 328 26.50 -7.25 12.75
C ARG A 328 27.22 -8.58 12.51
N GLU A 329 27.69 -9.24 13.58
CA GLU A 329 28.32 -10.57 13.48
C GLU A 329 27.32 -11.64 13.00
N LEU A 330 26.10 -11.63 13.54
CA LEU A 330 25.02 -12.52 13.11
C LEU A 330 24.65 -12.26 11.65
N VAL A 331 24.51 -10.98 11.28
CA VAL A 331 24.20 -10.57 9.90
C VAL A 331 25.29 -11.05 8.94
N TRP A 332 26.56 -10.79 9.28
CA TRP A 332 27.70 -11.25 8.48
C TRP A 332 27.74 -12.77 8.34
N ASN A 333 27.49 -13.51 9.43
CA ASN A 333 27.47 -14.97 9.41
C ASN A 333 26.44 -15.53 8.41
N VAL A 334 25.26 -14.90 8.30
CA VAL A 334 24.25 -15.26 7.30
C VAL A 334 24.74 -14.92 5.89
N ILE A 335 25.30 -13.73 5.67
CA ILE A 335 25.86 -13.31 4.37
C ILE A 335 26.95 -14.28 3.90
N ASN A 336 27.87 -14.63 4.80
CA ASN A 336 29.01 -15.51 4.52
C ASN A 336 28.57 -16.96 4.21
N LYS A 337 27.48 -17.44 4.83
CA LYS A 337 26.88 -18.76 4.56
C LYS A 337 25.99 -18.81 3.31
N ASN A 338 26.15 -17.85 2.40
CA ASN A 338 25.29 -17.70 1.23
C ASN A 338 23.79 -17.52 1.55
N GLY A 339 23.46 -16.99 2.73
CA GLY A 339 22.09 -16.70 3.14
C GLY A 339 21.43 -15.57 2.36
N HIS A 340 20.12 -15.43 2.58
CA HIS A 340 19.29 -14.41 1.96
C HIS A 340 18.87 -13.33 2.96
N ILE A 341 18.78 -12.09 2.50
CA ILE A 341 18.27 -10.94 3.24
C ILE A 341 17.05 -10.41 2.50
N TYR A 342 16.00 -10.14 3.26
CA TYR A 342 14.75 -9.59 2.77
C TYR A 342 14.42 -8.30 3.52
N VAL A 343 14.07 -7.24 2.80
CA VAL A 343 13.68 -5.95 3.38
C VAL A 343 12.29 -5.59 2.88
N CYS A 344 11.38 -5.23 3.79
CA CYS A 344 10.00 -4.90 3.43
C CYS A 344 9.47 -3.71 4.25
N GLY A 345 8.74 -2.80 3.59
CA GLY A 345 8.14 -1.63 4.24
C GLY A 345 8.44 -0.30 3.55
N ASP A 346 8.79 0.73 4.33
CA ASP A 346 9.00 2.10 3.82
C ASP A 346 10.21 2.20 2.87
N ALA A 347 9.94 2.56 1.61
CA ALA A 347 10.95 2.77 0.58
C ALA A 347 11.72 4.09 0.75
N LYS A 348 11.12 5.11 1.38
CA LYS A 348 11.69 6.47 1.42
C LYS A 348 12.89 6.58 2.35
N ASN A 349 12.81 5.97 3.53
CA ASN A 349 13.85 6.09 4.56
C ASN A 349 14.32 4.71 5.02
N MET A 350 13.42 3.84 5.48
CA MET A 350 13.80 2.59 6.13
C MET A 350 14.66 1.68 5.24
N ALA A 351 14.24 1.45 3.99
CA ALA A 351 14.97 0.61 3.06
C ALA A 351 16.40 1.14 2.77
N ARG A 352 16.55 2.46 2.67
CA ARG A 352 17.85 3.12 2.46
C ARG A 352 18.76 2.94 3.68
N ASP A 353 18.25 3.22 4.87
CA ASP A 353 19.03 3.09 6.11
C ASP A 353 19.49 1.65 6.35
N VAL A 354 18.63 0.67 6.06
CA VAL A 354 18.99 -0.76 6.13
C VAL A 354 20.07 -1.10 5.11
N ASN A 355 19.93 -0.65 3.86
CA ASN A 355 20.92 -0.88 2.81
C ASN A 355 22.30 -0.33 3.20
N ASP A 356 22.35 0.91 3.72
CA ASP A 356 23.60 1.55 4.17
C ASP A 356 24.25 0.76 5.32
N VAL A 357 23.48 0.27 6.30
CA VAL A 357 24.01 -0.59 7.38
C VAL A 357 24.55 -1.91 6.84
N ILE A 358 23.87 -2.55 5.88
CA ILE A 358 24.36 -3.80 5.29
C ILE A 358 25.67 -3.58 4.51
N ILE A 359 25.81 -2.45 3.80
CA ILE A 359 27.07 -2.06 3.15
C ILE A 359 28.18 -1.91 4.19
N ASP A 360 27.89 -1.25 5.31
CA ASP A 360 28.88 -1.01 6.37
C ASP A 360 29.34 -2.33 7.02
N ILE A 361 28.41 -3.26 7.28
CA ILE A 361 28.73 -4.61 7.77
C ILE A 361 29.60 -5.37 6.75
N ILE A 362 29.26 -5.34 5.46
CA ILE A 362 30.08 -6.01 4.43
C ILE A 362 31.48 -5.41 4.36
N SER A 363 31.59 -4.07 4.42
CA SER A 363 32.86 -3.34 4.38
C SER A 363 33.75 -3.72 5.58
N GLU A 364 33.18 -3.74 6.79
CA GLU A 364 33.86 -4.09 8.04
C GLU A 364 34.42 -5.53 7.98
N PHE A 365 33.57 -6.52 7.70
CA PHE A 365 33.96 -7.92 7.78
C PHE A 365 34.81 -8.41 6.59
N LYS A 366 34.64 -7.82 5.40
CA LYS A 366 35.50 -8.13 4.24
C LYS A 366 36.78 -7.30 4.20
N LYS A 367 36.90 -6.27 5.06
CA LYS A 367 38.01 -5.31 5.06
C LYS A 367 38.22 -4.65 3.70
N VAL A 368 37.12 -4.24 3.07
CA VAL A 368 37.12 -3.58 1.75
C VAL A 368 36.48 -2.19 1.85
N PRO A 369 36.81 -1.24 0.94
CA PRO A 369 36.13 0.05 0.88
C PRO A 369 34.62 -0.09 0.67
N LYS A 370 33.84 0.92 1.09
CA LYS A 370 32.37 0.93 0.92
C LYS A 370 31.92 0.74 -0.53
N SER A 371 32.68 1.25 -1.51
CA SER A 371 32.39 1.04 -2.94
C SER A 371 32.42 -0.44 -3.34
N SER A 372 33.44 -1.19 -2.91
CA SER A 372 33.51 -2.63 -3.16
C SER A 372 32.42 -3.40 -2.41
N ALA A 373 32.02 -2.93 -1.22
CA ALA A 373 30.90 -3.50 -0.48
C ALA A 373 29.55 -3.26 -1.19
N GLN A 374 29.35 -2.08 -1.80
CA GLN A 374 28.20 -1.77 -2.66
C GLN A 374 28.13 -2.71 -3.87
N ASP A 375 29.25 -2.94 -4.56
CA ASP A 375 29.31 -3.89 -5.68
C ASP A 375 29.00 -5.32 -5.25
N PHE A 376 29.49 -5.72 -4.07
CA PHE A 376 29.16 -7.03 -3.50
C PHE A 376 27.65 -7.16 -3.20
N LEU A 377 27.04 -6.14 -2.60
CA LEU A 377 25.60 -6.13 -2.32
C LEU A 377 24.78 -6.12 -3.63
N LYS A 378 25.23 -5.39 -4.65
CA LYS A 378 24.63 -5.43 -6.00
C LYS A 378 24.72 -6.83 -6.60
N SER A 379 25.84 -7.54 -6.42
CA SER A 379 25.95 -8.95 -6.82
C SER A 379 24.97 -9.84 -6.05
N MET A 380 24.74 -9.59 -4.75
CA MET A 380 23.74 -10.31 -3.98
C MET A 380 22.31 -10.09 -4.51
N ARG A 381 21.96 -8.86 -4.90
CA ARG A 381 20.66 -8.55 -5.54
C ARG A 381 20.51 -9.32 -6.85
N ASN A 382 21.51 -9.29 -7.72
CA ASN A 382 21.48 -10.01 -9.00
C ASN A 382 21.35 -11.53 -8.83
N LYS A 383 21.82 -12.08 -7.71
CA LYS A 383 21.71 -13.49 -7.35
C LYS A 383 20.43 -13.83 -6.57
N GLY A 384 19.53 -12.87 -6.37
CA GLY A 384 18.29 -13.06 -5.60
C GLY A 384 18.50 -13.27 -4.09
N ARG A 385 19.69 -12.92 -3.56
CA ARG A 385 20.07 -13.09 -2.15
C ARG A 385 19.84 -11.84 -1.30
N TYR A 386 19.61 -10.70 -1.91
CA TYR A 386 19.13 -9.50 -1.24
C TYR A 386 17.91 -9.01 -2.01
N GLN A 387 16.74 -9.02 -1.38
CA GLN A 387 15.47 -8.72 -2.03
C GLN A 387 14.70 -7.67 -1.23
N GLU A 388 13.97 -6.81 -1.95
CA GLU A 388 13.28 -5.66 -1.39
C GLU A 388 11.82 -5.67 -1.87
N ASP A 389 10.87 -5.53 -0.94
CA ASP A 389 9.44 -5.34 -1.22
C ASP A 389 8.98 -4.07 -0.48
N VAL A 390 9.19 -2.92 -1.12
CA VAL A 390 9.11 -1.60 -0.47
C VAL A 390 8.14 -0.66 -1.19
N TRP A 391 7.45 0.19 -0.44
CA TRP A 391 6.43 1.12 -0.94
C TRP A 391 6.45 2.45 -0.18
N SER A 392 5.68 3.45 -0.65
CA SER A 392 5.76 4.83 -0.13
C SER A 392 4.47 5.63 -0.13
#